data_AF-A0AAV0KMH2-F1
#
_entry.id   AF-A0AAV0KMH2-F1
#
_cell.length_a   1.000
_cell.length_b   1.000
_cell.length_c   1.000
_cell.angle_alpha   90.00
_cell.angle_beta   90.00
_cell.angle_gamma   90.00
#
_symmetry.space_group_name_H-M   'P 1'
#
loop_
_entity.id
_entity.type
_entity.pdbx_description
1 polymer ?
#
loop_
_entity_poly.entity_id
_entity_poly.type
_entity_poly.pdbx_seq_one_letter_code
_entity_poly.pdbx_strand_id
1 'polypeptide(L)'
;TVSEAERFWRICQAIGDIAFAYAYSTVLIEIQDTLKLSPTENKAMKRASLVGISTTTVFYLLCGCVGYAAFGKDAPGDLLSRSGFDHPVWLLNVANVCVAIHLIVAYQIFSFVETSCRQRWPEVKFVTTDHQITIPILGGTSFHINGFRVVWRSAYVVVTTVLATFIAFFNIFLALIGAASFCLLAVYFPIEMYIARSKVPMFSISWMCLQALRLVCLLVSLVAAAGSVEGPIPSLKMYHPFKNEV
;
A
#
# COMPACT_ATOMS: atom_id res chain seq x y z
N THR A 1 -10.47 23.72 -16.42
CA THR A 1 -10.86 22.59 -17.29
C THR A 1 -9.63 21.73 -17.49
N VAL A 2 -9.74 20.43 -17.23
CA VAL A 2 -8.63 19.46 -17.36
C VAL A 2 -8.29 19.28 -18.84
N SER A 3 -7.00 19.30 -19.20
CA SER A 3 -6.59 19.05 -20.60
C SER A 3 -6.77 17.57 -20.98
N GLU A 4 -6.91 17.26 -22.27
CA GLU A 4 -7.03 15.86 -22.73
C GLU A 4 -5.81 15.00 -22.32
N ALA A 5 -4.60 15.59 -22.34
CA ALA A 5 -3.39 14.93 -21.90
C ALA A 5 -3.40 14.65 -20.39
N GLU A 6 -3.83 15.61 -19.58
CA GLU A 6 -3.97 15.44 -18.13
C GLU A 6 -5.04 14.39 -17.79
N ARG A 7 -6.15 14.35 -18.53
CA ARG A 7 -7.16 13.29 -18.38
C ARG A 7 -6.57 11.91 -18.68
N PHE A 8 -5.79 11.79 -19.75
CA PHE A 8 -5.11 10.54 -20.10
C PHE A 8 -4.17 10.07 -18.97
N TRP A 9 -3.34 10.96 -18.42
CA TRP A 9 -2.45 10.61 -17.32
C TRP A 9 -3.20 10.22 -16.04
N ARG A 10 -4.29 10.91 -15.70
CA ARG A 10 -5.16 10.53 -14.57
C ARG A 10 -5.81 9.15 -14.75
N ILE A 11 -6.19 8.78 -15.97
CA ILE A 11 -6.69 7.43 -16.27
C ILE A 11 -5.58 6.39 -16.06
N CYS A 12 -4.36 6.66 -16.54
CA CYS A 12 -3.22 5.78 -16.34
C CYS A 12 -2.90 5.57 -14.86
N GLN A 13 -2.95 6.65 -14.06
CA GLN A 13 -2.77 6.59 -12.62
C GLN A 13 -3.86 5.75 -11.94
N ALA A 14 -5.14 5.96 -12.30
CA ALA A 14 -6.26 5.19 -11.76
C ALA A 14 -6.15 3.69 -12.04
N ILE A 15 -5.59 3.28 -13.18
CA ILE A 15 -5.28 1.88 -13.47
C ILE A 15 -4.27 1.32 -12.46
N GLY A 16 -3.25 2.12 -12.10
CA GLY A 16 -2.28 1.78 -11.05
C GLY A 16 -2.91 1.63 -9.67
N ASP A 17 -3.81 2.55 -9.30
CA ASP A 17 -4.55 2.50 -8.04
C ASP A 17 -5.42 1.24 -7.95
N ILE A 18 -6.10 0.86 -9.05
CA ILE A 18 -6.85 -0.40 -9.13
C ILE A 18 -5.92 -1.60 -8.98
N ALA A 19 -4.78 -1.62 -9.67
CA ALA A 19 -3.82 -2.72 -9.57
C ALA A 19 -3.30 -2.90 -8.13
N PHE A 20 -3.00 -1.79 -7.44
CA PHE A 20 -2.60 -1.80 -6.03
C PHE A 20 -3.72 -2.34 -5.13
N ALA A 21 -4.96 -1.93 -5.36
CA ALA A 21 -6.10 -2.31 -4.52
C ALA A 21 -6.39 -3.84 -4.53
N TYR A 22 -5.91 -4.57 -5.55
CA TYR A 22 -6.02 -6.03 -5.63
C TYR A 22 -4.70 -6.77 -5.33
N ALA A 23 -3.68 -6.09 -4.80
CA ALA A 23 -2.35 -6.66 -4.53
C ALA A 23 -2.28 -7.50 -3.22
N TYR A 24 -3.11 -8.53 -3.09
CA TYR A 24 -3.14 -9.42 -1.92
C TYR A 24 -2.18 -10.63 -2.00
N SER A 25 -1.49 -10.80 -3.14
CA SER A 25 -0.59 -11.93 -3.36
C SER A 25 0.59 -11.98 -2.38
N THR A 26 0.98 -10.84 -1.82
CA THR A 26 2.08 -10.70 -0.86
C THR A 26 1.80 -11.42 0.46
N VAL A 27 0.56 -11.38 0.94
CA VAL A 27 0.13 -12.03 2.18
C VAL A 27 -0.49 -13.40 1.94
N LEU A 28 -0.75 -13.78 0.68
CA LEU A 28 -1.39 -15.03 0.32
C LEU A 28 -0.65 -16.26 0.87
N ILE A 29 0.68 -16.27 0.76
CA ILE A 29 1.51 -17.41 1.18
C ILE A 29 1.53 -17.51 2.70
N GLU A 30 1.63 -16.38 3.41
CA GLU A 30 1.59 -16.34 4.87
C GLU A 30 0.24 -16.84 5.40
N ILE A 31 -0.87 -16.43 4.77
CA ILE A 31 -2.20 -16.93 5.13
C ILE A 31 -2.29 -18.43 4.85
N GLN A 32 -1.79 -18.90 3.71
CA GLN A 32 -1.77 -20.33 3.37
C GLN A 32 -1.04 -21.17 4.41
N ASP A 33 0.13 -20.73 4.86
CA ASP A 33 0.95 -21.42 5.86
C ASP A 33 0.24 -21.52 7.23
N THR A 34 -0.65 -20.58 7.54
CA THR A 34 -1.44 -20.60 8.80
C THR A 34 -2.71 -21.44 8.73
N LEU A 35 -3.16 -21.88 7.56
CA LEU A 35 -4.40 -22.64 7.42
C LEU A 35 -4.24 -24.08 7.93
N LYS A 36 -5.26 -24.57 8.65
CA LYS A 36 -5.30 -25.96 9.09
C LYS A 36 -5.50 -26.89 7.88
N LEU A 37 -4.83 -28.05 7.91
CA LEU A 37 -4.77 -29.07 6.85
C LEU A 37 -6.12 -29.60 6.30
N SER A 38 -7.26 -29.29 6.93
CA SER A 38 -8.58 -29.78 6.54
C SER A 38 -9.60 -28.63 6.46
N PRO A 39 -10.18 -28.32 5.27
CA PRO A 39 -9.94 -28.91 3.94
C PRO A 39 -8.58 -28.53 3.33
N THR A 40 -8.22 -29.09 2.16
CA THR A 40 -6.96 -28.73 1.46
C THR A 40 -6.82 -27.21 1.32
N GLU A 41 -5.64 -26.69 1.68
CA GLU A 41 -5.33 -25.25 1.73
C GLU A 41 -5.73 -24.52 0.44
N ASN A 42 -5.50 -25.14 -0.72
CA ASN A 42 -5.88 -24.58 -2.02
C ASN A 42 -7.40 -24.35 -2.16
N LYS A 43 -8.24 -25.23 -1.60
CA LYS A 43 -9.70 -25.17 -1.69
C LYS A 43 -10.24 -24.15 -0.71
N ALA A 44 -9.70 -24.13 0.51
CA ALA A 44 -10.00 -23.10 1.51
C ALA A 44 -9.64 -21.72 0.98
N MET A 45 -8.42 -21.54 0.48
CA MET A 45 -7.96 -20.27 -0.08
C MET A 45 -8.70 -19.85 -1.33
N LYS A 46 -9.06 -20.78 -2.21
CA LYS A 46 -9.86 -20.42 -3.40
C LYS A 46 -11.23 -19.87 -3.00
N ARG A 47 -11.88 -20.48 -2.00
CA ARG A 47 -13.16 -19.98 -1.47
C ARG A 47 -12.99 -18.63 -0.76
N ALA A 48 -12.00 -18.52 0.12
CA ALA A 48 -11.71 -17.29 0.84
C ALA A 48 -11.36 -16.14 -0.11
N SER A 49 -10.50 -16.39 -1.10
CA SER A 49 -10.12 -15.42 -2.13
C SER A 49 -11.32 -15.03 -2.99
N LEU A 50 -12.16 -15.98 -3.41
CA LEU A 50 -13.36 -15.67 -4.18
C LEU A 50 -14.29 -14.74 -3.41
N VAL A 51 -14.59 -15.07 -2.14
CA VAL A 51 -15.42 -14.23 -1.29
C VAL A 51 -14.77 -12.87 -1.06
N GLY A 52 -13.51 -12.83 -0.62
CA GLY A 52 -12.79 -11.59 -0.32
C GLY A 52 -12.67 -10.66 -1.51
N ILE A 53 -12.25 -11.17 -2.67
CA ILE A 53 -12.16 -10.38 -3.91
C ILE A 53 -13.56 -9.91 -4.33
N SER A 54 -14.57 -10.79 -4.34
CA SER A 54 -15.92 -10.39 -4.75
C SER A 54 -16.51 -9.30 -3.87
N THR A 55 -16.38 -9.41 -2.54
CA THR A 55 -16.83 -8.40 -1.58
C THR A 55 -16.10 -7.08 -1.80
N THR A 56 -14.78 -7.14 -1.97
CA THR A 56 -13.94 -5.95 -2.19
C THR A 56 -14.29 -5.27 -3.51
N THR A 57 -14.48 -6.02 -4.59
CA THR A 57 -14.91 -5.50 -5.89
C THR A 57 -16.26 -4.81 -5.81
N VAL A 58 -17.24 -5.43 -5.14
CA VAL A 58 -18.56 -4.80 -4.96
C VAL A 58 -18.42 -3.50 -4.18
N PHE A 59 -17.64 -3.48 -3.09
CA PHE A 59 -17.45 -2.28 -2.30
C PHE A 59 -16.76 -1.16 -3.08
N TYR A 60 -15.68 -1.46 -3.81
CA TYR A 60 -14.98 -0.47 -4.64
C TYR A 60 -15.82 0.04 -5.80
N LEU A 61 -16.59 -0.82 -6.47
CA LEU A 61 -17.53 -0.40 -7.51
C LEU A 61 -18.63 0.50 -6.94
N LEU A 62 -19.18 0.17 -5.76
CA LEU A 62 -20.17 1.02 -5.10
C LEU A 62 -19.58 2.39 -4.76
N CYS A 63 -18.40 2.44 -4.14
CA CYS A 63 -17.72 3.71 -3.83
C CYS A 63 -17.42 4.53 -5.10
N GLY A 64 -16.92 3.89 -6.15
CA GLY A 64 -16.62 4.55 -7.43
C GLY A 64 -17.86 5.06 -8.15
N CYS A 65 -18.90 4.24 -8.26
CA CYS A 65 -20.15 4.60 -8.93
C CYS A 65 -20.92 5.70 -8.17
N VAL A 66 -21.04 5.58 -6.84
CA VAL A 66 -21.72 6.59 -6.01
C VAL A 66 -20.91 7.89 -5.98
N GLY A 67 -19.58 7.81 -5.85
CA GLY A 67 -18.70 8.97 -5.92
C GLY A 67 -18.81 9.69 -7.27
N TYR A 68 -18.79 8.96 -8.37
CA TYR A 68 -18.99 9.54 -9.71
C TYR A 68 -20.40 10.08 -9.90
N ALA A 69 -21.44 9.44 -9.35
CA ALA A 69 -22.80 9.96 -9.41
C ALA A 69 -22.97 11.28 -8.64
N ALA A 70 -22.22 11.46 -7.54
CA ALA A 70 -22.26 12.67 -6.72
C ALA A 70 -21.43 13.83 -7.31
N PHE A 71 -20.22 13.53 -7.81
CA PHE A 71 -19.24 14.56 -8.21
C PHE A 71 -18.99 14.65 -9.73
N GLY A 72 -19.46 13.67 -10.49
CA GLY A 72 -19.24 13.58 -11.93
C GLY A 72 -17.75 13.62 -12.30
N LYS A 73 -17.45 14.37 -13.36
CA LYS A 73 -16.08 14.59 -13.87
C LYS A 73 -15.16 15.32 -12.89
N ASP A 74 -15.72 15.98 -11.88
CA ASP A 74 -15.00 16.80 -10.91
C ASP A 74 -14.69 16.01 -9.62
N ALA A 75 -14.92 14.69 -9.62
CA ALA A 75 -14.60 13.80 -8.51
C ALA A 75 -13.10 13.92 -8.11
N PRO A 76 -12.81 14.16 -6.81
CA PRO A 76 -11.44 14.22 -6.33
C PRO A 76 -10.83 12.81 -6.30
N GLY A 77 -9.50 12.74 -6.46
CA GLY A 77 -8.77 11.46 -6.34
C GLY A 77 -8.75 10.89 -4.93
N ASP A 78 -8.98 11.74 -3.91
CA ASP A 78 -9.22 11.34 -2.53
C ASP A 78 -10.56 11.94 -2.09
N LEU A 79 -11.55 11.09 -1.83
CA LEU A 79 -12.89 11.50 -1.39
C LEU A 79 -12.89 12.11 0.02
N LEU A 80 -11.85 11.83 0.82
CA LEU A 80 -11.67 12.38 2.17
C LEU A 80 -10.89 13.71 2.15
N SER A 81 -10.46 14.15 0.97
CA SER A 81 -9.90 15.48 0.80
C SER A 81 -11.00 16.55 0.91
N ARG A 82 -10.65 17.68 1.53
CA ARG A 82 -11.57 18.80 1.72
C ARG A 82 -12.03 19.45 0.41
N SER A 83 -11.35 19.16 -0.70
CA SER A 83 -11.76 19.59 -2.05
C SER A 83 -13.02 18.90 -2.58
N GLY A 84 -13.48 17.80 -1.97
CA GLY A 84 -14.68 17.08 -2.40
C GLY A 84 -15.95 17.39 -1.62
N PHE A 85 -15.85 17.88 -0.39
CA PHE A 85 -17.01 18.04 0.51
C PHE A 85 -16.95 19.36 1.28
N ASP A 86 -17.79 20.31 0.90
CA ASP A 86 -17.96 21.57 1.65
C ASP A 86 -18.83 21.37 2.91
N HIS A 87 -19.88 20.53 2.83
CA HIS A 87 -20.79 20.24 3.94
C HIS A 87 -21.39 18.82 3.88
N PRO A 88 -21.64 18.15 5.04
CA PRO A 88 -21.30 18.56 6.40
C PRO A 88 -19.89 18.10 6.84
N VAL A 89 -19.07 19.04 7.30
CA VAL A 89 -17.65 18.83 7.66
C VAL A 89 -17.44 17.84 8.82
N TRP A 90 -18.44 17.67 9.70
CA TRP A 90 -18.32 16.74 10.84
C TRP A 90 -18.18 15.28 10.37
N LEU A 91 -18.88 14.90 9.29
CA LEU A 91 -18.83 13.53 8.77
C LEU A 91 -17.45 13.23 8.18
N LEU A 92 -16.88 14.21 7.47
CA LEU A 92 -15.52 14.17 6.95
C LEU A 92 -14.49 14.00 8.08
N ASN A 93 -14.65 14.76 9.18
CA ASN A 93 -13.76 14.66 10.33
C ASN A 93 -13.84 13.30 11.01
N VAL A 94 -15.04 12.73 11.18
CA VAL A 94 -15.21 11.39 11.74
C VAL A 94 -14.55 10.33 10.86
N ALA A 95 -14.74 10.41 9.53
CA ALA A 95 -14.08 9.51 8.59
C ALA A 95 -12.55 9.60 8.69
N ASN A 96 -12.00 10.83 8.72
CA ASN A 96 -10.57 11.05 8.88
C ASN A 96 -10.03 10.55 10.23
N VAL A 97 -10.79 10.66 11.33
CA VAL A 97 -10.41 10.08 12.63
C VAL A 97 -10.38 8.54 12.56
N CYS A 98 -11.36 7.92 11.92
CA CYS A 98 -11.37 6.46 11.72
C CYS A 98 -10.14 6.00 10.90
N VAL A 99 -9.82 6.72 9.82
CA VAL A 99 -8.61 6.45 9.02
C VAL A 99 -7.35 6.62 9.87
N ALA A 100 -7.25 7.70 10.66
CA ALA A 100 -6.12 7.92 11.54
C ALA A 100 -5.93 6.78 12.56
N ILE A 101 -7.01 6.33 13.20
CA ILE A 101 -6.98 5.19 14.14
C ILE A 101 -6.50 3.91 13.42
N HIS A 102 -7.04 3.62 12.24
CA HIS A 102 -6.63 2.47 11.43
C HIS A 102 -5.13 2.52 11.09
N LEU A 103 -4.64 3.69 10.67
CA LEU A 103 -3.24 3.90 10.30
C LEU A 103 -2.29 3.83 11.51
N ILE A 104 -2.70 4.30 12.70
CA ILE A 104 -1.88 4.21 13.93
C ILE A 104 -1.54 2.76 14.26
N VAL A 105 -2.49 1.83 14.08
CA VAL A 105 -2.27 0.40 14.32
C VAL A 105 -1.29 -0.16 13.29
N ALA A 106 -1.47 0.17 12.01
CA ALA A 106 -0.56 -0.27 10.94
C ALA A 106 0.85 0.33 11.08
N TYR A 107 0.97 1.56 11.62
CA TYR A 107 2.23 2.27 11.81
C TYR A 107 3.20 1.56 12.76
N GLN A 108 2.68 0.68 13.64
CA GLN A 108 3.48 -0.10 14.60
C GLN A 108 4.38 -1.17 13.94
N ILE A 109 4.41 -1.27 12.61
CA ILE A 109 5.23 -2.22 11.86
C ILE A 109 6.73 -2.09 12.16
N PHE A 110 7.22 -0.95 12.66
CA PHE A 110 8.60 -0.81 13.11
C PHE A 110 8.99 -1.84 14.19
N SER A 111 8.02 -2.34 14.97
CA SER A 111 8.23 -3.37 15.99
C SER A 111 8.58 -4.75 15.41
N PHE A 112 8.16 -5.03 14.18
CA PHE A 112 8.55 -6.24 13.46
C PHE A 112 10.06 -6.24 13.21
N VAL A 113 10.60 -5.12 12.70
CA VAL A 113 12.05 -4.96 12.49
C VAL A 113 12.82 -5.10 13.79
N GLU A 114 12.31 -4.55 14.89
CA GLU A 114 12.92 -4.72 16.23
C GLU A 114 13.06 -6.19 16.62
N THR A 115 12.01 -6.97 16.39
CA THR A 115 11.97 -8.39 16.71
C THR A 115 12.87 -9.20 15.78
N SER A 116 12.83 -8.92 14.47
CA SER A 116 13.69 -9.58 13.48
C SER A 116 15.17 -9.32 13.72
N CYS A 117 15.55 -8.07 14.04
CA CYS A 117 16.94 -7.73 14.36
C CYS A 117 17.42 -8.44 15.63
N ARG A 118 16.57 -8.55 16.66
CA ARG A 118 16.90 -9.28 17.90
C ARG A 118 17.11 -10.77 17.65
N GLN A 119 16.30 -11.39 16.79
CA GLN A 119 16.44 -12.80 16.43
C GLN A 119 17.65 -13.06 15.54
N ARG A 120 17.97 -12.12 14.63
CA ARG A 120 19.03 -12.29 13.64
C ARG A 120 20.43 -12.00 14.19
N TRP A 121 20.55 -11.08 15.14
CA TRP A 121 21.83 -10.65 15.74
C TRP A 121 21.79 -10.65 17.27
N PRO A 122 21.60 -11.82 17.90
CA PRO A 122 21.52 -11.92 19.36
C PRO A 122 22.83 -11.51 20.07
N GLU A 123 23.97 -11.68 19.40
CA GLU A 123 25.30 -11.30 19.90
C GLU A 123 25.55 -9.79 19.96
N VAL A 124 24.78 -8.97 19.24
CA VAL A 124 24.98 -7.52 19.21
C VAL A 124 24.34 -6.88 20.44
N LYS A 125 25.18 -6.53 21.42
CA LYS A 125 24.75 -5.89 22.67
C LYS A 125 23.90 -4.64 22.46
N PHE A 126 24.12 -3.87 21.40
CA PHE A 126 23.30 -2.69 21.10
C PHE A 126 21.82 -3.03 20.82
N VAL A 127 21.55 -4.20 20.21
CA VAL A 127 20.21 -4.69 19.86
C VAL A 127 19.53 -5.39 21.04
N THR A 128 20.30 -6.11 21.86
CA THR A 128 19.78 -6.97 22.93
C THR A 128 19.81 -6.34 24.33
N THR A 129 20.65 -5.33 24.59
CA THR A 129 20.79 -4.74 25.93
C THR A 129 19.63 -3.79 26.23
N ASP A 130 18.81 -4.15 27.21
CA ASP A 130 17.83 -3.28 27.84
C ASP A 130 18.49 -2.56 29.05
N HIS A 131 18.57 -1.23 29.01
CA HIS A 131 19.06 -0.41 30.11
C HIS A 131 17.87 0.00 30.98
N GLN A 132 17.94 -0.28 32.28
CA GLN A 132 16.93 0.17 33.22
C GLN A 132 17.24 1.60 33.65
N ILE A 133 16.31 2.52 33.36
CA ILE A 133 16.37 3.90 33.85
C ILE A 133 15.21 4.09 34.81
N THR A 134 15.52 4.26 36.10
CA THR A 134 14.55 4.63 37.12
C THR A 134 14.41 6.14 37.11
N ILE A 135 13.23 6.66 36.78
CA ILE A 135 12.98 8.10 36.76
C ILE A 135 12.41 8.50 38.14
N PRO A 136 13.15 9.27 38.96
CA PRO A 136 12.72 9.60 40.33
C PRO A 136 11.42 10.42 40.39
N ILE A 137 11.15 11.21 39.34
CA ILE A 137 10.04 12.17 39.25
C ILE A 137 8.68 11.46 39.08
N LEU A 138 8.66 10.22 38.57
CA LEU A 138 7.45 9.46 38.27
C LEU A 138 7.23 8.29 39.24
N GLY A 139 7.50 8.52 40.53
CA GLY A 139 7.23 7.55 41.60
C GLY A 139 8.09 6.27 41.57
N GLY A 140 9.30 6.32 40.99
CA GLY A 140 10.20 5.16 40.94
C GLY A 140 9.88 4.15 39.84
N THR A 141 9.10 4.53 38.83
CA THR A 141 8.86 3.67 37.66
C THR A 141 10.17 3.42 36.91
N SER A 142 10.47 2.14 36.67
CA SER A 142 11.67 1.70 35.97
C SER A 142 11.35 1.42 34.51
N PHE A 143 11.94 2.20 33.61
CA PHE A 143 11.77 2.05 32.17
C PHE A 143 12.91 1.22 31.59
N HIS A 144 12.56 0.23 30.76
CA HIS A 144 13.52 -0.57 30.02
C HIS A 144 13.77 0.08 28.65
N ILE A 145 14.84 0.85 28.54
CA ILE A 145 15.21 1.55 27.31
C ILE A 145 16.30 0.77 26.58
N ASN A 146 16.09 0.54 25.30
CA ASN A 146 17.06 -0.10 24.44
C ASN A 146 17.57 0.93 23.44
N GLY A 147 18.89 1.10 23.37
CA GLY A 147 19.51 2.11 22.50
C GLY A 147 19.12 1.92 21.03
N PHE A 148 19.09 0.68 20.55
CA PHE A 148 18.64 0.35 19.20
C PHE A 148 17.17 0.72 18.97
N ARG A 149 16.25 0.39 19.90
CA ARG A 149 14.83 0.77 19.77
C ARG A 149 14.64 2.27 19.66
N VAL A 150 15.34 3.06 20.48
CA VAL A 150 15.22 4.53 20.45
C VAL A 150 15.72 5.07 19.11
N VAL A 151 16.92 4.69 18.70
CA VAL A 151 17.50 5.15 17.42
C VAL A 151 16.63 4.72 16.25
N TRP A 152 16.18 3.47 16.21
CA TRP A 152 15.34 2.93 15.14
C TRP A 152 13.98 3.63 15.06
N ARG A 153 13.26 3.77 16.18
CA ARG A 153 11.94 4.44 16.19
C ARG A 153 12.06 5.91 15.82
N SER A 154 13.06 6.62 16.33
CA SER A 154 13.31 8.01 15.95
C SER A 154 13.65 8.15 14.48
N ALA A 155 14.54 7.30 13.95
CA ALA A 155 14.87 7.28 12.53
C ALA A 155 13.64 6.96 11.67
N TYR A 156 12.84 5.97 12.08
CA TYR A 156 11.60 5.61 11.40
C TYR A 156 10.63 6.79 11.34
N VAL A 157 10.38 7.49 12.46
CA VAL A 157 9.53 8.68 12.50
C VAL A 157 10.08 9.81 11.63
N VAL A 158 11.39 10.07 11.66
CA VAL A 158 12.00 11.11 10.82
C VAL A 158 11.82 10.77 9.34
N VAL A 159 12.12 9.53 8.95
CA VAL A 159 11.99 9.07 7.56
C VAL A 159 10.53 9.14 7.11
N THR A 160 9.58 8.62 7.89
CA THR A 160 8.16 8.66 7.52
C THR A 160 7.61 10.08 7.48
N THR A 161 8.08 10.98 8.35
CA THR A 161 7.69 12.40 8.34
C THR A 161 8.25 13.12 7.11
N VAL A 162 9.51 12.89 6.77
CA VAL A 162 10.14 13.43 5.55
C VAL A 162 9.46 12.88 4.32
N LEU A 163 9.13 11.58 4.29
CA LEU A 163 8.32 11.02 3.22
C LEU A 163 6.94 11.69 3.20
N ALA A 164 6.27 11.87 4.34
CA ALA A 164 4.96 12.52 4.42
C ALA A 164 4.95 13.95 3.83
N THR A 165 6.03 14.72 3.97
CA THR A 165 6.13 16.05 3.34
C THR A 165 6.30 16.00 1.82
N PHE A 166 6.80 14.88 1.26
CA PHE A 166 6.76 14.61 -0.18
C PHE A 166 5.41 14.01 -0.63
N ILE A 167 4.59 13.48 0.28
CA ILE A 167 3.32 12.75 0.04
C ILE A 167 2.09 13.68 -0.07
N ALA A 168 2.22 14.91 -0.60
CA ALA A 168 1.04 15.73 -0.91
C ALA A 168 0.09 15.06 -1.95
N PHE A 169 0.50 13.94 -2.54
CA PHE A 169 -0.25 13.19 -3.56
C PHE A 169 -0.20 11.68 -3.28
N PHE A 170 -1.01 11.20 -2.34
CA PHE A 170 -1.13 9.78 -1.94
C PHE A 170 -1.24 8.80 -3.13
N ASN A 171 -2.06 9.15 -4.14
CA ASN A 171 -2.28 8.31 -5.32
C ASN A 171 -1.04 8.12 -6.20
N ILE A 172 -0.01 8.98 -6.12
CA ILE A 172 1.24 8.75 -6.88
C ILE A 172 1.95 7.52 -6.32
N PHE A 173 2.08 7.47 -4.99
CA PHE A 173 2.80 6.42 -4.30
C PHE A 173 2.05 5.10 -4.40
N LEU A 174 0.72 5.12 -4.24
CA LEU A 174 -0.11 3.95 -4.45
C LEU A 174 0.04 3.38 -5.86
N ALA A 175 -0.08 4.22 -6.89
CA ALA A 175 0.05 3.75 -8.27
C ALA A 175 1.47 3.28 -8.62
N LEU A 176 2.53 3.90 -8.07
CA LEU A 176 3.92 3.46 -8.30
C LEU A 176 4.25 2.15 -7.56
N ILE A 177 3.89 2.05 -6.27
CA ILE A 177 4.03 0.82 -5.48
C ILE A 177 3.17 -0.28 -6.10
N GLY A 178 1.96 0.06 -6.53
CA GLY A 178 1.05 -0.79 -7.29
C GLY A 178 1.70 -1.35 -8.53
N ALA A 179 2.22 -0.49 -9.41
CA ALA A 179 2.91 -0.90 -10.64
C ALA A 179 4.08 -1.85 -10.36
N ALA A 180 4.95 -1.52 -9.39
CA ALA A 180 6.12 -2.34 -9.08
C ALA A 180 5.74 -3.69 -8.44
N SER A 181 4.90 -3.66 -7.40
CA SER A 181 4.48 -4.86 -6.67
C SER A 181 3.60 -5.78 -7.51
N PHE A 182 2.66 -5.22 -8.28
CA PHE A 182 1.81 -5.96 -9.20
C PHE A 182 2.63 -6.66 -10.27
N CYS A 183 3.52 -5.93 -10.96
CA CYS A 183 4.32 -6.51 -12.05
C CYS A 183 5.22 -7.64 -11.56
N LEU A 184 5.92 -7.43 -10.44
CA LEU A 184 6.89 -8.41 -9.94
C LEU A 184 6.20 -9.52 -9.15
N LEU A 185 5.50 -9.18 -8.06
CA LEU A 185 5.01 -10.12 -7.06
C LEU A 185 3.65 -10.75 -7.43
N ALA A 186 2.78 -10.02 -8.12
CA ALA A 186 1.46 -10.56 -8.49
C ALA A 186 1.47 -11.29 -9.84
N VAL A 187 2.36 -10.90 -10.76
CA VAL A 187 2.35 -11.41 -12.14
C VAL A 187 3.61 -12.22 -12.45
N TYR A 188 4.79 -11.61 -12.43
CA TYR A 188 6.01 -12.27 -12.89
C TYR A 188 6.34 -13.52 -12.07
N PHE A 189 6.46 -13.39 -10.74
CA PHE A 189 6.84 -14.51 -9.87
C PHE A 189 5.84 -15.68 -9.95
N PRO A 190 4.51 -15.49 -9.80
CA PRO A 190 3.57 -16.59 -9.87
C PRO A 190 3.55 -17.31 -11.23
N ILE A 191 3.70 -16.57 -12.34
CA ILE A 191 3.73 -17.15 -13.69
C ILE A 191 4.99 -18.01 -13.87
N GLU A 192 6.17 -17.49 -13.50
CA GLU A 192 7.43 -18.24 -13.62
C GLU A 192 7.41 -19.48 -12.70
N MET A 193 6.91 -19.34 -11.47
CA MET A 193 6.72 -20.47 -10.55
C MET A 193 5.79 -21.53 -11.15
N TYR A 194 4.68 -21.11 -11.78
CA TYR A 194 3.74 -22.04 -12.41
C TYR A 194 4.37 -22.77 -13.61
N ILE A 195 5.10 -22.07 -14.48
CA ILE A 195 5.79 -22.66 -15.63
C ILE A 195 6.83 -23.69 -15.16
N ALA A 196 7.66 -23.33 -14.17
CA ALA A 196 8.69 -24.19 -13.62
C ALA A 196 8.11 -25.44 -12.93
N ARG A 197 7.04 -25.29 -12.13
CA ARG A 197 6.40 -26.41 -11.40
C ARG A 197 5.62 -27.32 -12.33
N SER A 198 4.83 -26.75 -13.23
CA SER A 198 3.95 -27.52 -14.12
C SER A 198 4.68 -28.05 -15.36
N LYS A 199 5.96 -27.70 -15.54
CA LYS A 199 6.79 -28.06 -16.70
C LYS A 199 6.06 -27.79 -18.02
N VAL A 200 5.48 -26.59 -18.13
CA VAL A 200 4.68 -26.21 -19.29
C VAL A 200 5.58 -26.22 -20.53
N PRO A 201 5.23 -26.97 -21.60
CA PRO A 201 6.08 -27.05 -22.78
C PRO A 201 6.18 -25.68 -23.46
N MET A 202 7.41 -25.33 -23.85
CA MET A 202 7.67 -24.10 -24.60
C MET A 202 6.83 -24.10 -25.88
N PHE A 203 6.26 -22.93 -26.22
CA PHE A 203 5.37 -22.71 -27.38
C PHE A 203 4.01 -23.43 -27.33
N SER A 204 3.64 -24.06 -26.23
CA SER A 204 2.24 -24.48 -26.03
C SER A 204 1.31 -23.27 -25.93
N ILE A 205 0.04 -23.46 -26.28
CA ILE A 205 -1.01 -22.43 -26.14
C ILE A 205 -1.03 -21.88 -24.70
N SER A 206 -0.92 -22.73 -23.69
CA SER A 206 -0.86 -22.29 -22.29
C SER A 206 0.37 -21.43 -22.00
N TRP A 207 1.53 -21.78 -22.56
CA TRP A 207 2.75 -20.99 -22.40
C TRP A 207 2.63 -19.63 -23.09
N MET A 208 2.11 -19.60 -24.33
CA MET A 208 1.88 -18.36 -25.06
C MET A 208 0.88 -17.45 -24.33
N CYS A 209 -0.21 -17.99 -23.81
CA CYS A 209 -1.18 -17.24 -23.00
C CYS A 209 -0.54 -16.65 -21.73
N LEU A 210 0.30 -17.42 -21.04
CA LEU A 210 1.00 -16.94 -19.84
C LEU A 210 2.03 -15.84 -20.16
N GLN A 211 2.77 -15.97 -21.27
CA GLN A 211 3.70 -14.93 -21.71
C GLN A 211 2.97 -13.67 -22.18
N ALA A 212 1.84 -13.83 -22.88
CA ALA A 212 0.99 -12.71 -23.27
C ALA A 212 0.42 -11.97 -22.05
N LEU A 213 -0.08 -12.71 -21.05
CA LEU A 213 -0.54 -12.14 -19.79
C LEU A 213 0.58 -11.37 -19.08
N ARG A 214 1.78 -11.95 -18.99
CA ARG A 214 2.97 -11.31 -18.42
C ARG A 214 3.29 -9.99 -19.12
N LEU A 215 3.26 -9.98 -20.46
CA LEU A 215 3.53 -8.79 -21.26
C LEU A 215 2.45 -7.71 -21.07
N VAL A 216 1.17 -8.08 -21.13
CA VAL A 216 0.05 -7.14 -20.94
C VAL A 216 0.12 -6.49 -19.57
N CYS A 217 0.31 -7.28 -18.52
CA CYS A 217 0.44 -6.76 -17.16
C CYS A 217 1.69 -5.88 -16.97
N LEU A 218 2.80 -6.19 -17.66
CA LEU A 218 3.98 -5.35 -17.65
C LEU A 218 3.72 -4.00 -18.33
N LEU A 219 3.03 -4.00 -19.48
CA LEU A 219 2.62 -2.77 -20.16
C LEU A 219 1.68 -1.93 -19.29
N VAL A 220 0.69 -2.56 -18.65
CA VAL A 220 -0.21 -1.89 -17.69
C VAL A 220 0.60 -1.24 -16.56
N SER A 221 1.59 -1.93 -16.02
CA SER A 221 2.45 -1.41 -14.95
C SER A 221 3.31 -0.24 -15.41
N LEU A 222 3.86 -0.30 -16.63
CA LEU A 222 4.63 0.80 -17.23
C LEU A 222 3.76 2.04 -17.46
N VAL A 223 2.53 1.85 -17.96
CA VAL A 223 1.56 2.92 -18.17
C VAL A 223 1.15 3.55 -16.83
N ALA A 224 0.89 2.74 -15.82
CA ALA A 224 0.58 3.21 -14.45
C ALA A 224 1.75 4.01 -13.85
N ALA A 225 2.98 3.52 -14.00
CA ALA A 225 4.18 4.24 -13.54
C ALA A 225 4.35 5.58 -14.28
N ALA A 226 4.17 5.61 -15.60
CA ALA A 226 4.22 6.85 -16.37
C ALA A 226 3.14 7.85 -15.95
N GLY A 227 1.90 7.40 -15.77
CA GLY A 227 0.79 8.23 -15.28
C GLY A 227 1.03 8.80 -13.88
N SER A 228 1.66 8.02 -13.01
CA SER A 228 2.02 8.45 -11.65
C SER A 228 3.09 9.55 -11.64
N VAL A 229 4.00 9.54 -12.61
CA VAL A 229 5.09 10.52 -12.73
C VAL A 229 4.61 11.81 -13.42
N GLU A 230 3.85 11.68 -14.51
CA GLU A 230 3.46 12.82 -15.36
C GLU A 230 2.19 13.54 -14.87
N GLY A 231 1.21 12.79 -14.35
CA GLY A 231 -0.04 13.36 -13.85
C GLY A 231 0.11 14.51 -12.83
N PRO A 232 1.06 14.43 -11.86
CA PRO A 232 1.24 15.43 -10.82
C PRO A 232 2.14 16.61 -11.18
N ILE A 233 2.88 16.57 -12.29
CA ILE A 233 3.87 17.61 -12.64
C ILE A 233 3.26 19.03 -12.63
N PRO A 234 2.04 19.26 -13.15
CA PRO A 234 1.41 20.57 -13.06
C PRO A 234 1.15 21.02 -11.62
N SER A 235 0.70 20.10 -10.75
CA SER A 235 0.43 20.37 -9.33
C SER A 235 1.72 20.53 -8.50
N LEU A 236 2.78 19.79 -8.83
CA LEU A 236 4.09 19.89 -8.21
C LEU A 236 4.77 21.24 -8.49
N LYS A 237 4.56 21.81 -9.68
CA LYS A 237 5.07 23.16 -10.02
C LYS A 237 4.45 24.27 -9.18
N MET A 238 3.24 24.05 -8.68
CA MET A 238 2.51 24.98 -7.80
C MET A 238 2.76 24.70 -6.31
N TYR A 239 3.29 23.51 -5.97
CA TYR A 239 3.50 23.09 -4.59
C TYR A 239 4.78 23.71 -4.02
N HIS A 240 4.60 24.61 -3.04
CA HIS A 240 5.70 25.13 -2.23
C HIS A 240 5.66 24.48 -0.85
N PRO A 241 6.55 23.52 -0.54
CA PRO A 241 6.60 22.93 0.79
C PRO A 241 6.83 24.04 1.83
N PHE A 242 5.99 24.06 2.87
CA PHE A 242 6.04 24.98 4.02
C PHE A 242 5.58 26.44 3.79
N LYS A 243 4.88 26.75 2.68
CA LYS A 243 4.11 28.01 2.60
C LYS A 243 2.70 27.79 3.16
N ASN A 244 2.38 28.49 4.25
CA ASN A 244 1.00 28.61 4.71
C ASN A 244 0.27 29.55 3.74
N GLU A 245 -0.78 29.05 3.08
CA GLU A 245 -1.78 29.94 2.49
C GLU A 245 -2.53 30.60 3.66
N VAL A 246 -2.21 31.87 3.88
CA VAL A 246 -2.97 32.78 4.75
C VAL A 246 -4.16 33.32 3.97
#